data_AF-A0A4R4MUE4-F1
#
_entry.id   AF-A0A4R4MUE4-F1
#
_cell.length_a   1.000
_cell.length_b   1.000
_cell.length_c   1.000
_cell.angle_alpha   90.00
_cell.angle_beta   90.00
_cell.angle_gamma   90.00
#
_symmetry.space_group_name_H-M   'P 1'
#
loop_
_entity.id
_entity.type
_entity.pdbx_description
1 polymer ?
#
loop_
_entity_poly.entity_id
_entity_poly.type
_entity_poly.pdbx_seq_one_letter_code
_entity_poly.pdbx_strand_id
1 'polypeptide(L)'
;MSDEMFALLGWAWDVDLATRLARRHPVRPAAIRTLTGVKDLIRIDPDHAATVDLTKPLLVVPLPCAQPPGNRLVIDGWHRIHRALGLGLEQSPAILLDPGDERACRLRGGDI
;
A
#
# COMPACT_ATOMS: atom_id res chain seq x y z
N MET A 1 16.01 11.90 8.10
CA MET A 1 14.61 11.63 7.74
C MET A 1 14.70 10.84 6.45
N SER A 2 14.18 9.62 6.44
CA SER A 2 14.04 8.89 5.17
C SER A 2 12.99 9.65 4.36
N ASP A 3 13.20 9.78 3.06
CA ASP A 3 12.24 10.33 2.10
C ASP A 3 11.68 9.15 1.30
N GLU A 4 11.02 8.21 1.97
CA GLU A 4 10.46 7.05 1.26
C GLU A 4 9.22 7.48 0.47
N MET A 5 9.28 7.29 -0.85
CA MET A 5 8.22 7.67 -1.78
C MET A 5 7.77 6.47 -2.58
N PHE A 6 6.45 6.33 -2.72
CA PHE A 6 5.85 5.39 -3.66
C PHE A 6 5.34 6.16 -4.89
N ALA A 7 5.70 5.72 -6.10
CA ALA A 7 5.25 6.32 -7.34
C ALA A 7 4.71 5.27 -8.31
N LEU A 8 3.60 5.59 -8.97
CA LEU A 8 2.94 4.70 -9.93
C LEU A 8 2.13 5.50 -10.95
N LEU A 9 2.34 5.25 -12.25
CA LEU A 9 1.53 5.80 -13.35
C LEU A 9 1.25 7.32 -13.25
N GLY A 10 2.27 8.11 -12.92
CA GLY A 10 2.15 9.57 -12.79
C GLY A 10 1.69 10.06 -11.40
N TRP A 11 1.30 9.16 -10.51
CA TRP A 11 1.00 9.47 -9.11
C TRP A 11 2.21 9.26 -8.21
N ALA A 12 2.28 9.99 -7.10
CA ALA A 12 3.29 9.79 -6.07
C ALA A 12 2.74 10.13 -4.67
N TRP A 13 3.20 9.37 -3.66
CA TRP A 13 2.84 9.54 -2.25
C TRP A 13 4.09 9.47 -1.36
N ASP A 14 4.09 10.29 -0.31
CA ASP A 14 5.06 10.26 0.79
C ASP A 14 4.68 9.13 1.77
N VAL A 15 5.49 8.07 1.79
CA VAL A 15 5.23 6.86 2.60
C VAL A 15 5.48 7.14 4.08
N ASP A 16 6.46 7.99 4.41
CA ASP A 16 6.77 8.37 5.80
C ASP A 16 5.64 9.17 6.43
N LEU A 17 5.09 10.16 5.70
CA LEU A 17 3.91 10.91 6.12
C LEU A 17 2.68 10.00 6.19
N ALA A 18 2.46 9.18 5.17
CA ALA A 18 1.35 8.22 5.18
C ALA A 18 1.42 7.27 6.38
N THR A 19 2.62 6.80 6.75
CA THR A 19 2.85 5.96 7.94
C THR A 19 2.54 6.70 9.24
N ARG A 20 2.87 7.99 9.34
CA ARG A 20 2.48 8.81 10.50
C ARG A 20 0.97 8.96 10.60
N LEU A 21 0.30 9.25 9.48
CA LEU A 21 -1.16 9.42 9.42
C LEU A 21 -1.89 8.10 9.73
N ALA A 22 -1.36 6.96 9.26
CA ALA A 22 -1.89 5.62 9.49
C ALA A 22 -2.10 5.27 10.97
N ARG A 23 -1.33 5.87 11.90
CA ARG A 23 -1.43 5.59 13.34
C ARG A 23 -2.80 5.90 13.94
N ARG A 24 -3.59 6.77 13.31
CA ARG A 24 -4.95 7.11 13.76
C ARG A 24 -6.02 6.14 13.26
N HIS A 25 -5.66 5.21 12.37
CA HIS A 25 -6.58 4.28 11.73
C HIS A 25 -6.47 2.88 12.34
N PRO A 26 -7.58 2.13 12.41
CA PRO A 26 -7.55 0.75 12.88
C PRO A 26 -6.85 -0.16 11.87
N VAL A 27 -6.03 -1.08 12.37
CA VAL A 27 -5.54 -2.21 11.57
C VAL A 27 -6.70 -3.18 11.34
N ARG A 28 -6.96 -3.53 10.09
CA ARG A 28 -7.99 -4.50 9.71
C ARG A 28 -7.40 -5.57 8.79
N PRO A 29 -7.86 -6.83 8.87
CA PRO A 29 -7.52 -7.82 7.87
C PRO A 29 -8.03 -7.40 6.49
N ALA A 30 -7.19 -7.50 5.48
CA ALA A 30 -7.54 -7.27 4.08
C ALA A 30 -7.20 -8.50 3.24
N ALA A 31 -8.11 -8.87 2.33
CA ALA A 31 -7.90 -9.96 1.40
C ALA A 31 -6.81 -9.56 0.39
N ILE A 32 -5.69 -10.27 0.40
CA ILE A 32 -4.48 -9.93 -0.37
C ILE A 32 -4.79 -9.85 -1.87
N ARG A 33 -5.61 -10.77 -2.38
CA ARG A 33 -6.00 -10.84 -3.80
C ARG A 33 -6.73 -9.59 -4.29
N THR A 34 -7.35 -8.81 -3.40
CA THR A 34 -8.03 -7.56 -3.77
C THR A 34 -7.06 -6.38 -3.92
N LEU A 35 -5.83 -6.53 -3.43
CA LEU A 35 -4.80 -5.48 -3.39
C LEU A 35 -3.71 -5.65 -4.46
N THR A 36 -3.76 -6.73 -5.26
CA THR A 36 -2.71 -7.10 -6.22
C THR A 36 -2.92 -6.55 -7.62
N GLY A 37 -3.86 -5.61 -7.83
CA GLY A 37 -4.25 -5.12 -9.17
C GLY A 37 -3.11 -4.53 -10.00
N VAL A 38 -2.04 -4.07 -9.35
CA VAL A 38 -0.85 -3.51 -10.02
C VAL A 38 0.43 -4.28 -9.71
N LYS A 39 0.32 -5.52 -9.17
CA LYS A 39 1.47 -6.31 -8.70
C LYS A 39 2.55 -6.47 -9.78
N ASP A 40 2.17 -6.67 -11.04
CA ASP A 40 3.10 -6.89 -12.15
C ASP A 40 3.90 -5.62 -12.53
N LEU A 41 3.48 -4.45 -12.04
CA LEU A 41 4.19 -3.19 -12.20
C LEU A 41 5.17 -2.90 -11.06
N ILE A 42 5.17 -3.72 -10.00
CA ILE A 42 5.99 -3.50 -8.81
C ILE A 42 7.22 -4.39 -8.85
N ARG A 43 8.40 -3.77 -8.74
CA ARG A 43 9.66 -4.48 -8.58
C ARG A 43 9.76 -5.03 -7.15
N ILE A 44 9.85 -6.35 -7.03
CA ILE A 44 10.05 -7.06 -5.77
C ILE A 44 11.48 -7.56 -5.72
N ASP A 45 12.17 -7.26 -4.62
CA ASP A 45 13.41 -7.93 -4.25
C ASP A 45 13.06 -9.25 -3.52
N PRO A 46 13.40 -10.43 -4.09
CA PRO A 46 13.04 -11.71 -3.50
C PRO A 46 13.77 -11.99 -2.18
N ASP A 47 15.02 -11.54 -2.03
CA ASP A 47 15.82 -11.75 -0.81
C ASP A 47 15.28 -10.89 0.32
N HIS A 48 14.92 -9.64 0.01
CA HIS A 48 14.22 -8.78 0.96
C HIS A 48 12.86 -9.36 1.34
N ALA A 49 12.05 -9.78 0.35
CA ALA A 49 10.74 -10.37 0.59
C ALA A 49 10.79 -11.64 1.46
N ALA A 50 11.87 -12.43 1.42
CA ALA A 50 11.99 -13.61 2.27
C ALA A 50 12.05 -13.28 3.78
N THR A 51 12.51 -12.06 4.12
CA THR A 51 12.82 -11.67 5.51
C THR A 51 11.79 -10.72 6.13
N VAL A 52 10.89 -10.12 5.34
CA VAL A 52 9.94 -9.10 5.83
C VAL A 52 8.94 -9.63 6.87
N ASP A 53 8.76 -8.89 7.96
CA ASP A 53 7.78 -9.22 9.00
C ASP A 53 6.33 -9.07 8.47
N LEU A 54 5.58 -10.17 8.48
CA LEU A 54 4.20 -10.25 8.01
C LEU A 54 3.18 -9.72 9.02
N THR A 55 3.58 -9.49 10.27
CA THR A 55 2.70 -8.89 11.28
C THR A 55 2.55 -7.39 11.08
N LYS A 56 3.49 -6.76 10.34
CA LYS A 56 3.43 -5.34 10.00
C LYS A 56 2.33 -5.07 8.98
N PRO A 57 1.45 -4.09 9.24
CA PRO A 57 0.34 -3.80 8.34
C PRO A 57 0.82 -3.31 6.97
N LEU A 58 0.03 -3.61 5.95
CA LEU A 58 0.10 -2.96 4.64
C LEU A 58 -0.47 -1.55 4.75
N LEU A 59 0.10 -0.60 4.00
CA LEU A 59 -0.44 0.76 3.92
C LEU A 59 -1.20 0.93 2.61
N VAL A 60 -2.50 1.19 2.72
CA VAL A 60 -3.43 1.25 1.59
C VAL A 60 -4.05 2.64 1.52
N VAL A 61 -4.05 3.22 0.33
CA VAL A 61 -4.70 4.49 0.05
C VAL A 61 -5.88 4.32 -0.91
N PRO A 62 -6.96 5.11 -0.76
CA PRO A 62 -8.01 5.18 -1.77
C PRO A 62 -7.48 5.84 -3.05
N LEU A 63 -7.77 5.24 -4.20
CA LEU A 63 -7.51 5.83 -5.52
C LEU A 63 -8.75 6.58 -6.00
N PRO A 64 -8.70 7.92 -6.13
CA PRO A 64 -9.88 8.71 -6.53
C PRO A 64 -10.35 8.41 -7.97
N CYS A 65 -9.44 7.97 -8.83
CA CYS A 65 -9.72 7.73 -10.26
C CYS A 65 -10.23 6.32 -10.59
N ALA A 66 -10.37 5.44 -9.60
CA ALA A 66 -10.78 4.06 -9.79
C ALA A 66 -12.08 3.75 -9.05
N GLN A 67 -12.90 2.85 -9.61
CA GLN A 67 -14.12 2.36 -8.96
C GLN A 67 -13.83 1.15 -8.06
N PRO A 68 -14.61 0.93 -6.98
CA PRO A 68 -14.51 -0.29 -6.19
C PRO A 68 -14.73 -1.56 -7.04
N PRO A 69 -14.00 -2.65 -6.78
CA PRO A 69 -13.01 -2.83 -5.71
C PRO A 69 -11.59 -2.32 -6.06
N GLY A 70 -11.36 -1.81 -7.27
CA GLY A 70 -10.06 -1.33 -7.75
C GLY A 70 -9.63 0.05 -7.20
N ASN A 71 -10.44 0.67 -6.34
CA ASN A 71 -10.17 1.98 -5.76
C ASN A 71 -9.20 1.96 -4.58
N ARG A 72 -8.38 0.92 -4.43
CA ARG A 72 -7.43 0.75 -3.34
C ARG A 72 -6.06 0.45 -3.90
N LEU A 73 -5.06 1.17 -3.41
CA LEU A 73 -3.67 1.01 -3.81
C LEU A 73 -2.80 0.81 -2.59
N VAL A 74 -1.94 -0.21 -2.63
CA VAL A 74 -0.91 -0.41 -1.62
C VAL A 74 0.26 0.50 -1.96
N ILE A 75 0.63 1.37 -1.02
CA ILE A 75 1.79 2.26 -1.18
C ILE A 75 3.00 1.77 -0.35
N ASP A 76 2.76 0.94 0.67
CA ASP A 76 3.81 0.20 1.39
C ASP A 76 3.35 -1.22 1.73
N GLY A 77 4.27 -2.19 1.59
CA GLY A 77 4.06 -3.59 1.93
C GLY A 77 4.02 -4.56 0.75
N TRP A 78 4.46 -4.16 -0.44
CA TRP A 78 4.51 -5.05 -1.62
C TRP A 78 5.37 -6.31 -1.43
N HIS A 79 6.52 -6.18 -0.75
CA HIS A 79 7.34 -7.33 -0.36
C HIS A 79 6.60 -8.26 0.61
N ARG A 80 5.80 -7.71 1.54
CA ARG A 80 4.97 -8.48 2.49
C ARG A 80 3.86 -9.22 1.76
N ILE A 81 3.21 -8.58 0.78
CA ILE A 81 2.24 -9.23 -0.12
C ILE A 81 2.88 -10.38 -0.89
N HIS A 82 4.07 -10.17 -1.47
CA HIS A 82 4.78 -11.21 -2.20
C HIS A 82 5.07 -12.43 -1.31
N ARG A 83 5.62 -12.20 -0.11
CA ARG A 83 5.89 -13.26 0.87
C ARG A 83 4.62 -13.97 1.32
N ALA A 84 3.57 -13.23 1.65
CA ALA A 84 2.30 -13.78 2.10
C ALA A 84 1.64 -14.67 1.03
N LEU A 85 1.69 -14.25 -0.24
CA LEU A 85 1.25 -15.08 -1.38
C LEU A 85 2.08 -16.35 -1.53
N GLY A 86 3.40 -16.25 -1.38
CA GLY A 86 4.31 -17.41 -1.42
C GLY A 86 4.04 -18.43 -0.32
N LEU A 87 3.51 -17.99 0.82
CA LEU A 87 3.09 -18.84 1.95
C LEU A 87 1.63 -19.29 1.87
N GLY A 88 0.88 -18.91 0.83
CA GLY A 88 -0.53 -19.26 0.68
C GLY A 88 -1.48 -18.53 1.64
N LEU A 89 -1.07 -17.40 2.22
CA LEU A 89 -1.95 -16.60 3.07
C LEU A 89 -2.99 -15.84 2.22
N GLU A 90 -4.24 -15.82 2.68
CA GLU A 90 -5.32 -15.12 1.99
C GLU A 90 -5.49 -13.68 2.46
N GLN A 91 -5.10 -13.40 3.72
CA GLN A 91 -5.30 -12.12 4.39
C GLN A 91 -4.00 -11.58 4.96
N SER A 92 -3.89 -10.26 4.98
CA SER A 92 -2.79 -9.55 5.64
C SER A 92 -3.36 -8.42 6.49
N PRO A 93 -2.73 -8.08 7.64
CA PRO A 93 -3.07 -6.84 8.33
C PRO A 93 -2.85 -5.66 7.38
N ALA A 94 -3.81 -4.73 7.34
CA ALA A 94 -3.75 -3.55 6.50
C ALA A 94 -4.37 -2.35 7.23
N ILE A 95 -3.83 -1.17 6.94
CA ILE A 95 -4.41 0.11 7.33
C ILE A 95 -4.88 0.79 6.05
N LEU A 96 -6.17 1.12 6.00
CA LEU A 96 -6.76 1.90 4.91
C LEU A 96 -6.86 3.34 5.36
N LEU A 97 -6.12 4.23 4.69
CA LEU A 97 -6.26 5.67 4.90
C LEU A 97 -7.61 6.16 4.38
N ASP A 98 -8.12 7.20 5.01
CA ASP A 98 -9.27 7.94 4.47
C ASP A 98 -8.84 8.86 3.31
N PRO A 99 -9.77 9.36 2.49
CA PRO A 99 -9.43 10.25 1.37
C PRO A 99 -8.73 11.55 1.78
N GLY A 100 -8.96 12.04 3.00
CA GLY A 100 -8.31 13.25 3.51
C GLY A 100 -6.83 12.99 3.80
N ASP A 101 -6.50 11.86 4.42
CA ASP A 101 -5.11 11.45 4.66
C ASP A 101 -4.35 11.09 3.41
N GLU A 102 -5.01 10.43 2.46
CA GLU A 102 -4.41 10.18 1.16
C GLU A 102 -4.05 11.49 0.47
N ARG A 103 -4.96 12.47 0.43
CA ARG A 103 -4.66 13.81 -0.11
C ARG A 103 -3.54 14.47 0.69
N ALA A 104 -3.54 14.25 2.01
CA ALA A 104 -2.48 14.53 2.98
C ALA A 104 -1.06 14.23 2.48
N CYS A 105 -0.86 12.97 2.10
CA CYS A 105 0.44 12.41 1.75
C CYS A 105 0.72 12.36 0.25
N ARG A 106 -0.25 12.75 -0.60
CA ARG A 106 -0.07 12.75 -2.05
C ARG A 106 0.87 13.88 -2.48
N LEU A 107 1.98 13.50 -3.11
CA LEU A 107 2.96 14.42 -3.70
C LEU A 107 2.61 14.78 -5.14
N ARG A 108 1.97 13.87 -5.88
CA ARG A 108 1.58 14.08 -7.30
C ARG A 108 0.36 13.25 -7.68
N GLY A 109 -0.49 13.80 -8.55
CA GLY A 109 -1.60 13.10 -9.20
C GLY A 109 -2.99 13.62 -8.80
N GLY A 110 -3.95 13.46 -9.70
CA GLY A 110 -5.34 13.94 -9.52
C GLY A 110 -5.58 15.39 -9.92
N ASP A 111 -4.65 16.01 -10.63
CA ASP A 111 -4.89 17.23 -11.39
C ASP A 111 -5.43 16.83 -12.78
N ILE A 112 -6.58 17.39 -13.14
CA ILE A 112 -7.15 17.37 -14.49
C ILE A 112 -6.89 18.74 -15.10
#